data_AF-A0AAU5XNH7-F1
#
_entry.id   AF-A0AAU5XNH7-F1
#
_cell.length_a   1.000
_cell.length_b   1.000
_cell.length_c   1.000
_cell.angle_alpha   90.00
_cell.angle_beta   90.00
_cell.angle_gamma   90.00
#
_symmetry.space_group_name_H-M   'P 1'
#
loop_
_entity.id
_entity.type
_entity.pdbx_description
1 polymer ?
#
loop_
_entity_poly.entity_id
_entity_poly.type
_entity_poly.pdbx_seq_one_letter_code
_entity_poly.pdbx_strand_id
1 'polypeptide(L)'
;MNAGTHRTPDGHLLPRRLTTGVAASTLLPAPVACGGSDGGAGGTTSITVAIPPAVSGIDVYAAQAQGYFTQHHLKVKIKTVNGGSAIVPALASGAVQIGESNVLSVVQGASRGVKEPCIAGADTEAKVMSPQPDSEITPHPVYACWMASSSWLSHHKDVASRFTAALNEADQYMAAHPGCLSSILPKYTKVSAQLAGRVTLPDFATTMTPADVQPWSQAAAQFKVTDSVVPPASIITSLK
;
A
#
# COMPACT_ATOMS: atom_id res chain seq x y z
N MET A 1 4.09 65.86 17.02
CA MET A 1 3.94 64.39 16.95
C MET A 1 2.76 64.02 17.82
N ASN A 2 1.78 63.21 17.42
CA ASN A 2 0.94 63.22 16.22
C ASN A 2 -0.45 62.76 16.75
N ALA A 3 -1.53 63.44 16.36
CA ALA A 3 -2.90 63.10 16.74
C ALA A 3 -3.64 62.53 15.52
N GLY A 4 -4.46 61.49 15.72
CA GLY A 4 -5.07 60.73 14.63
C GLY A 4 -6.19 61.44 13.87
N THR A 5 -6.57 60.89 12.71
CA THR A 5 -7.87 61.13 12.05
C THR A 5 -8.27 59.98 11.11
N HIS A 6 -9.58 59.71 11.12
CA HIS A 6 -10.38 58.90 10.18
C HIS A 6 -10.49 59.53 8.77
N ARG A 7 -10.72 58.70 7.71
CA ARG A 7 -11.96 58.67 6.89
C ARG A 7 -11.88 57.82 5.59
N THR A 8 -12.88 56.93 5.50
CA THR A 8 -13.78 56.38 4.44
C THR A 8 -13.53 56.45 2.91
N PRO A 9 -14.15 55.49 2.14
CA PRO A 9 -14.16 55.38 0.67
C PRO A 9 -15.38 56.04 -0.01
N ASP A 10 -15.24 56.43 -1.29
CA ASP A 10 -16.23 56.40 -2.41
C ASP A 10 -16.04 57.54 -3.44
N GLY A 11 -16.20 57.22 -4.74
CA GLY A 11 -16.18 58.21 -5.83
C GLY A 11 -16.36 57.66 -7.26
N HIS A 12 -17.61 57.47 -7.68
CA HIS A 12 -18.24 57.69 -9.02
C HIS A 12 -17.57 57.28 -10.39
N LEU A 13 -18.24 56.32 -11.07
CA LEU A 13 -18.90 56.32 -12.42
C LEU A 13 -18.23 56.73 -13.78
N LEU A 14 -18.40 55.80 -14.78
CA LEU A 14 -18.62 55.92 -16.27
C LEU A 14 -17.41 56.11 -17.24
N PRO A 15 -17.53 55.91 -18.60
CA PRO A 15 -18.04 54.77 -19.37
C PRO A 15 -17.12 54.30 -20.54
N ARG A 16 -17.58 53.23 -21.21
CA ARG A 16 -17.09 52.51 -22.41
C ARG A 16 -16.70 53.37 -23.63
N ARG A 17 -15.57 53.05 -24.30
CA ARG A 17 -15.35 53.33 -25.73
C ARG A 17 -14.74 52.12 -26.46
N LEU A 18 -15.44 51.70 -27.51
CA LEU A 18 -14.94 50.86 -28.60
C LEU A 18 -13.92 51.67 -29.43
N THR A 19 -12.83 51.03 -29.85
CA THR A 19 -12.19 51.32 -31.13
C THR A 19 -11.65 50.04 -31.74
N THR A 20 -12.12 49.79 -32.95
CA THR A 20 -11.84 48.74 -33.92
C THR A 20 -10.43 48.89 -34.52
N GLY A 21 -9.76 47.78 -34.86
CA GLY A 21 -8.45 47.79 -35.52
C GLY A 21 -8.10 46.44 -36.19
N VAL A 22 -8.67 46.25 -37.37
CA VAL A 22 -8.33 45.41 -38.55
C VAL A 22 -7.12 44.43 -38.52
N ALA A 23 -7.46 43.15 -38.73
CA ALA A 23 -6.90 42.08 -39.58
C ALA A 23 -5.39 41.92 -39.90
N ALA A 24 -4.91 40.68 -39.73
CA ALA A 24 -4.25 39.91 -40.81
C ALA A 24 -4.30 38.40 -40.48
N SER A 25 -5.18 37.67 -41.17
CA SER A 25 -5.24 36.21 -41.15
C SER A 25 -4.15 35.62 -42.04
N THR A 26 -3.17 34.95 -41.45
CA THR A 26 -2.32 33.98 -42.15
C THR A 26 -2.79 32.58 -41.78
N LEU A 27 -3.43 31.89 -42.74
CA LEU A 27 -3.72 30.47 -42.64
C LEU A 27 -2.41 29.68 -42.66
N LEU A 28 -2.15 28.96 -41.57
CA LEU A 28 -1.21 27.84 -41.51
C LEU A 28 -2.02 26.53 -41.46
N PRO A 29 -1.69 25.49 -42.24
CA PRO A 29 -2.39 24.22 -42.18
C PRO A 29 -2.13 23.51 -40.85
N ALA A 30 -3.20 23.11 -40.16
CA ALA A 30 -3.12 22.29 -38.96
C ALA A 30 -2.68 20.86 -39.32
N PRO A 31 -1.67 20.27 -38.65
CA PRO A 31 -1.49 18.83 -38.73
C PRO A 31 -2.70 18.19 -38.01
N VAL A 32 -3.38 17.31 -38.74
CA VAL A 32 -4.33 16.35 -38.18
C VAL A 32 -3.55 15.50 -37.18
N ALA A 33 -3.66 15.83 -35.90
CA ALA A 33 -3.23 14.98 -34.82
C ALA A 33 -4.22 13.81 -34.76
N CYS A 34 -3.95 12.77 -35.56
CA CYS A 34 -4.54 11.46 -35.35
C CYS A 34 -4.32 11.08 -33.89
N GLY A 35 -5.42 10.74 -33.21
CA GLY A 35 -5.43 10.29 -31.83
C GLY A 35 -4.40 9.20 -31.60
N GLY A 36 -3.33 9.57 -30.90
CA GLY A 36 -2.50 8.63 -30.19
C GLY A 36 -3.26 8.25 -28.93
N SER A 37 -3.86 7.07 -28.95
CA SER A 37 -4.17 6.36 -27.71
C SER A 37 -2.86 6.25 -26.93
N ASP A 38 -2.78 6.93 -25.79
CA ASP A 38 -1.67 6.82 -24.86
C ASP A 38 -1.64 5.39 -24.27
N GLY A 39 -1.13 4.45 -25.05
CA GLY A 39 -0.66 3.16 -24.59
C GLY A 39 0.62 3.40 -23.80
N GLY A 40 0.48 3.58 -22.49
CA GLY A 40 1.59 3.81 -21.57
C GLY A 40 2.60 2.68 -21.58
N ALA A 41 3.68 2.88 -22.33
CA ALA A 41 4.87 2.04 -22.31
C ALA A 41 5.95 2.68 -21.42
N GLY A 42 6.40 1.94 -20.40
CA GLY A 42 7.81 1.97 -19.97
C GLY A 42 8.26 2.96 -18.89
N GLY A 43 7.35 3.56 -18.10
CA GLY A 43 7.74 4.43 -16.98
C GLY A 43 7.89 3.69 -15.65
N THR A 44 8.98 3.91 -14.92
CA THR A 44 9.12 3.43 -13.52
C THR A 44 8.03 4.04 -12.64
N THR A 45 7.20 3.21 -12.04
CA THR A 45 6.11 3.66 -11.15
C THR A 45 6.63 3.82 -9.72
N SER A 46 6.45 5.01 -9.12
CA SER A 46 6.84 5.25 -7.73
C SER A 46 5.69 4.98 -6.77
N ILE A 47 5.91 4.17 -5.73
CA ILE A 47 4.92 3.86 -4.70
C ILE A 47 5.53 4.00 -3.30
N THR A 48 4.69 4.35 -2.33
CA THR A 48 5.05 4.31 -0.90
C THR A 48 4.37 3.10 -0.26
N VAL A 49 5.17 2.28 0.43
CA VAL A 49 4.74 1.06 1.11
C VAL A 49 4.88 1.26 2.62
N ALA A 50 3.85 0.92 3.40
CA ALA A 50 3.92 0.92 4.86
C ALA A 50 4.05 -0.51 5.41
N ILE A 51 4.94 -0.71 6.39
CA ILE A 51 5.05 -1.98 7.12
C ILE A 51 5.14 -1.74 8.63
N PRO A 52 4.68 -2.68 9.47
CA PRO A 52 5.07 -2.70 10.87
C PRO A 52 6.56 -3.05 11.05
N PRO A 53 7.15 -2.74 12.21
CA PRO A 53 8.47 -3.23 12.58
C PRO A 53 8.38 -4.72 13.02
N ALA A 54 7.88 -5.59 12.14
CA ALA A 54 7.67 -7.01 12.38
C ALA A 54 8.32 -7.87 11.29
N VAL A 55 8.57 -9.14 11.61
CA VAL A 55 9.22 -10.09 10.68
C VAL A 55 8.33 -10.38 9.46
N SER A 56 7.01 -10.33 9.62
CA SER A 56 6.03 -10.58 8.57
C SER A 56 6.14 -9.62 7.37
N GLY A 57 6.80 -8.46 7.52
CA GLY A 57 7.06 -7.51 6.44
C GLY A 57 8.55 -7.35 6.08
N ILE A 58 9.40 -8.37 6.29
CA ILE A 58 10.84 -8.29 5.98
C ILE A 58 11.18 -8.52 4.50
N ASP A 59 10.34 -9.27 3.80
CA ASP A 59 10.38 -9.54 2.35
C ASP A 59 10.59 -8.27 1.50
N VAL A 60 9.97 -7.12 1.83
CA VAL A 60 10.19 -5.85 1.11
C VAL A 60 11.64 -5.36 1.16
N TYR A 61 12.37 -5.61 2.24
CA TYR A 61 13.78 -5.21 2.33
C TYR A 61 14.67 -6.14 1.50
N ALA A 62 14.33 -7.42 1.42
CA ALA A 62 15.00 -8.36 0.53
C ALA A 62 14.74 -8.00 -0.94
N ALA A 63 13.48 -7.73 -1.31
CA ALA A 63 13.11 -7.27 -2.66
C ALA A 63 13.85 -5.99 -3.07
N GLN A 64 13.96 -5.01 -2.16
CA GLN A 64 14.71 -3.79 -2.41
C GLN A 64 16.23 -4.04 -2.53
N ALA A 65 16.79 -4.91 -1.69
CA ALA A 65 18.23 -5.22 -1.70
C ALA A 65 18.66 -5.97 -2.96
N GLN A 66 17.82 -6.88 -3.46
CA GLN A 66 18.09 -7.65 -4.68
C GLN A 66 17.73 -6.90 -5.97
N GLY A 67 17.06 -5.74 -5.85
CA GLY A 67 16.69 -4.93 -7.01
C GLY A 67 15.45 -5.43 -7.76
N TYR A 68 14.68 -6.36 -7.18
CA TYR A 68 13.47 -6.91 -7.81
C TYR A 68 12.44 -5.81 -8.09
N PHE A 69 12.28 -4.82 -7.22
CA PHE A 69 11.41 -3.67 -7.54
C PHE A 69 11.85 -2.94 -8.81
N THR A 70 13.15 -2.69 -9.00
CA THR A 70 13.67 -2.05 -10.20
C THR A 70 13.44 -2.91 -11.45
N GLN A 71 13.65 -4.23 -11.34
CA GLN A 71 13.36 -5.20 -12.40
C GLN A 71 11.88 -5.15 -12.83
N HIS A 72 10.96 -4.98 -11.88
CA HIS A 72 9.53 -4.82 -12.13
C HIS A 72 9.11 -3.37 -12.44
N HIS A 73 10.06 -2.48 -12.74
CA HIS A 73 9.83 -1.05 -13.02
C HIS A 73 9.09 -0.32 -11.89
N LEU A 74 9.42 -0.63 -10.64
CA LEU A 74 8.89 0.00 -9.43
C LEU A 74 10.00 0.74 -8.67
N LYS A 75 9.70 1.94 -8.20
CA LYS A 75 10.49 2.67 -7.21
C LYS A 75 9.72 2.69 -5.90
N VAL A 76 10.13 1.85 -4.96
CA VAL A 76 9.44 1.65 -3.69
C VAL A 76 10.07 2.51 -2.59
N LYS A 77 9.26 3.28 -1.88
CA LYS A 77 9.63 3.96 -0.63
C LYS A 77 8.99 3.24 0.55
N ILE A 78 9.80 2.54 1.34
CA ILE A 78 9.33 1.82 2.54
C ILE A 78 9.22 2.80 3.71
N LYS A 79 8.09 2.77 4.44
CA LYS A 79 7.85 3.51 5.67
C LYS A 79 7.46 2.53 6.78
N THR A 80 8.10 2.63 7.93
CA THR A 80 7.68 1.87 9.11
C THR A 80 6.56 2.61 9.84
N VAL A 81 5.46 1.92 10.13
CA VAL A 81 4.26 2.44 10.81
C VAL A 81 3.84 1.41 11.87
N ASN A 82 3.48 1.84 13.07
CA ASN A 82 3.18 0.92 14.19
C ASN A 82 1.81 0.21 14.02
N GLY A 83 1.78 -0.81 13.16
CA GLY A 83 0.68 -1.77 13.03
C GLY A 83 -0.50 -1.32 12.16
N GLY A 84 -1.39 -2.27 11.89
CA GLY A 84 -2.55 -2.15 11.00
C GLY A 84 -3.49 -1.00 11.33
N SER A 85 -3.66 -0.67 12.61
CA SER A 85 -4.55 0.41 13.08
C SER A 85 -4.15 1.80 12.56
N ALA A 86 -2.87 2.02 12.26
CA ALA A 86 -2.38 3.25 11.66
C ALA A 86 -2.19 3.13 10.13
N ILE A 87 -1.91 1.91 9.64
CA ILE A 87 -1.70 1.64 8.20
C ILE A 87 -3.02 1.71 7.42
N VAL A 88 -4.12 1.17 7.96
CA VAL A 88 -5.43 1.19 7.30
C VAL A 88 -5.93 2.62 7.03
N PRO A 89 -5.92 3.56 7.99
CA PRO A 89 -6.22 4.97 7.71
C PRO A 89 -5.25 5.64 6.71
N ALA A 90 -3.98 5.23 6.70
CA ALA A 90 -2.99 5.76 5.75
C ALA A 90 -3.25 5.29 4.31
N LEU A 91 -3.75 4.07 4.13
CA LEU A 91 -4.23 3.56 2.84
C LEU A 91 -5.50 4.28 2.39
N ALA A 92 -6.48 4.42 3.29
CA ALA A 92 -7.74 5.10 3.02
C ALA A 92 -7.53 6.56 2.57
N SER A 93 -6.56 7.25 3.17
CA SER A 93 -6.19 8.63 2.81
C SER A 93 -5.26 8.74 1.60
N GLY A 94 -4.74 7.62 1.07
CA GLY A 94 -3.76 7.60 -0.02
C GLY A 94 -2.35 8.06 0.37
N ALA A 95 -2.08 8.25 1.67
CA ALA A 95 -0.75 8.62 2.19
C ALA A 95 0.30 7.53 1.93
N VAL A 96 -0.16 6.29 1.77
CA VAL A 96 0.59 5.13 1.25
C VAL A 96 -0.29 4.37 0.25
N GLN A 97 0.33 3.65 -0.69
CA GLN A 97 -0.37 2.91 -1.74
C GLN A 97 -0.58 1.45 -1.36
N ILE A 98 0.40 0.85 -0.67
CA ILE A 98 0.37 -0.53 -0.20
C ILE A 98 0.78 -0.54 1.27
N GLY A 99 0.16 -1.41 2.08
CA GLY A 99 0.48 -1.55 3.49
C GLY A 99 0.32 -2.97 4.00
N GLU A 100 1.22 -3.44 4.87
CA GLU A 100 1.09 -4.73 5.55
C GLU A 100 0.31 -4.56 6.88
N SER A 101 -0.58 -5.50 7.18
CA SER A 101 -1.31 -5.55 8.46
C SER A 101 -1.66 -6.99 8.82
N ASN A 102 -1.95 -7.26 10.10
CA ASN A 102 -2.55 -8.53 10.48
C ASN A 102 -4.00 -8.68 9.96
N VAL A 103 -4.40 -9.91 9.62
CA VAL A 103 -5.69 -10.24 8.99
C VAL A 103 -6.87 -9.87 9.89
N LEU A 104 -6.74 -10.05 11.21
CA LEU A 104 -7.78 -9.67 12.17
C LEU A 104 -8.11 -8.17 12.14
N SER A 105 -7.09 -7.31 12.02
CA SER A 105 -7.31 -5.86 11.89
C SER A 105 -8.03 -5.52 10.60
N VAL A 106 -7.79 -6.26 9.51
CA VAL A 106 -8.49 -6.08 8.23
C VAL A 106 -9.95 -6.50 8.34
N VAL A 107 -10.24 -7.64 8.99
CA VAL A 107 -11.60 -8.08 9.32
C VAL A 107 -12.34 -6.99 10.12
N GLN A 108 -11.68 -6.43 11.14
CA GLN A 108 -12.24 -5.36 11.96
C GLN A 108 -12.43 -4.05 11.19
N GLY A 109 -11.56 -3.76 10.21
CA GLY A 109 -11.75 -2.63 9.29
C GLY A 109 -12.97 -2.85 8.41
N ALA A 110 -13.06 -3.99 7.74
CA ALA A 110 -14.12 -4.33 6.80
C ALA A 110 -15.51 -4.28 7.45
N SER A 111 -15.65 -4.71 8.71
CA SER A 111 -16.92 -4.60 9.46
C SER A 111 -17.39 -3.15 9.63
N ARG A 112 -16.49 -2.17 9.55
CA ARG A 112 -16.76 -0.73 9.60
C ARG A 112 -16.82 -0.07 8.21
N GLY A 113 -16.92 -0.87 7.14
CA GLY A 113 -17.07 -0.38 5.77
C GLY A 113 -15.78 0.08 5.09
N VAL A 114 -14.63 -0.23 5.68
CA VAL A 114 -13.27 0.04 5.17
C VAL A 114 -12.99 -0.97 4.04
N LYS A 115 -12.53 -0.49 2.88
CA LYS A 115 -12.44 -1.26 1.61
C LYS A 115 -10.98 -1.39 1.13
N GLU A 116 -10.14 -2.02 1.94
CA GLU A 116 -8.70 -2.20 1.69
C GLU A 116 -8.43 -3.70 1.60
N PRO A 117 -8.63 -4.34 0.44
CA PRO A 117 -8.51 -5.78 0.34
C PRO A 117 -7.07 -6.25 0.49
N CYS A 118 -6.92 -7.45 1.05
CA CYS A 118 -5.67 -8.19 1.06
C CYS A 118 -5.32 -8.71 -0.34
N ILE A 119 -4.04 -8.62 -0.72
CA ILE A 119 -3.49 -9.02 -2.03
C ILE A 119 -2.46 -10.15 -1.96
N ALA A 120 -1.76 -10.32 -0.83
CA ALA A 120 -0.80 -11.40 -0.52
C ALA A 120 -0.66 -11.52 1.00
N GLY A 121 -0.06 -12.59 1.53
CA GLY A 121 -0.02 -12.87 2.97
C GLY A 121 1.32 -13.38 3.51
N ALA A 122 1.44 -13.41 4.82
CA ALA A 122 2.50 -14.12 5.54
C ALA A 122 1.87 -14.82 6.74
N ASP A 123 2.26 -16.06 7.01
CA ASP A 123 1.97 -16.65 8.32
C ASP A 123 2.97 -16.12 9.37
N THR A 124 2.87 -16.54 10.63
CA THR A 124 3.95 -16.26 11.59
C THR A 124 4.22 -17.46 12.47
N GLU A 125 5.44 -17.98 12.44
CA GLU A 125 5.96 -18.92 13.44
C GLU A 125 6.61 -18.21 14.65
N ALA A 126 5.99 -17.15 15.17
CA ALA A 126 6.55 -16.45 16.32
C ALA A 126 6.54 -17.34 17.58
N LYS A 127 7.68 -17.47 18.27
CA LYS A 127 7.74 -18.07 19.63
C LYS A 127 7.00 -17.16 20.63
N VAL A 128 5.73 -17.47 20.88
CA VAL A 128 4.88 -16.82 21.88
C VAL A 128 4.88 -17.66 23.18
N MET A 129 4.66 -17.03 24.35
CA MET A 129 4.57 -17.69 25.67
C MET A 129 3.45 -18.75 25.78
N SER A 130 2.54 -18.75 24.82
CA SER A 130 1.62 -19.83 24.47
C SER A 130 1.92 -20.17 23.01
N PRO A 131 2.24 -21.43 22.66
CA PRO A 131 2.52 -21.78 21.27
C PRO A 131 1.24 -21.53 20.45
N GLN A 132 1.31 -20.53 19.56
CA GLN A 132 0.31 -20.23 18.54
C GLN A 132 -1.10 -19.93 19.09
N PRO A 133 -1.35 -18.78 19.76
CA PRO A 133 -2.73 -18.39 20.14
C PRO A 133 -3.69 -18.26 18.94
N ASP A 134 -3.14 -18.15 17.74
CA ASP A 134 -3.78 -18.16 16.43
C ASP A 134 -4.04 -19.57 15.86
N SER A 135 -3.31 -20.60 16.30
CA SER A 135 -3.62 -21.99 15.90
C SER A 135 -4.95 -22.49 16.47
N GLU A 136 -5.38 -21.89 17.59
CA GLU A 136 -6.73 -22.03 18.16
C GLU A 136 -7.82 -21.52 17.20
N ILE A 137 -7.46 -20.66 16.23
CA ILE A 137 -8.35 -20.17 15.18
C ILE A 137 -8.23 -21.06 13.93
N THR A 138 -7.01 -21.37 13.47
CA THR A 138 -6.76 -22.31 12.36
C THR A 138 -5.34 -22.88 12.41
N PRO A 139 -5.09 -24.17 12.08
CA PRO A 139 -3.77 -24.80 12.23
C PRO A 139 -2.60 -24.12 11.50
N HIS A 140 -2.86 -23.47 10.36
CA HIS A 140 -1.87 -22.73 9.56
C HIS A 140 -2.42 -21.33 9.24
N PRO A 141 -2.35 -20.40 10.19
CA PRO A 141 -2.98 -19.09 10.04
C PRO A 141 -2.12 -18.17 9.18
N VAL A 142 -2.69 -17.68 8.07
CA VAL A 142 -2.16 -16.45 7.44
C VAL A 142 -2.38 -15.32 8.44
N TYR A 143 -1.30 -14.88 9.07
CA TYR A 143 -1.31 -13.90 10.15
C TYR A 143 -1.42 -12.48 9.60
N ALA A 144 -0.64 -12.17 8.58
CA ALA A 144 -0.56 -10.86 7.96
C ALA A 144 -0.91 -10.90 6.48
N CYS A 145 -1.36 -9.76 5.97
CA CYS A 145 -1.59 -9.54 4.57
C CYS A 145 -1.09 -8.18 4.09
N TRP A 146 -0.61 -8.16 2.86
CA TRP A 146 -0.43 -6.96 2.06
C TRP A 146 -1.80 -6.44 1.64
N MET A 147 -2.05 -5.15 1.82
CA MET A 147 -3.30 -4.48 1.45
C MET A 147 -3.03 -3.34 0.49
N ALA A 148 -4.02 -3.01 -0.34
CA ALA A 148 -4.09 -1.76 -1.08
C ALA A 148 -5.53 -1.23 -1.06
N SER A 149 -5.75 0.07 -1.23
CA SER A 149 -7.11 0.62 -1.22
C SER A 149 -7.88 0.17 -2.47
N SER A 150 -9.18 -0.14 -2.33
CA SER A 150 -10.00 -0.58 -3.48
C SER A 150 -10.07 0.47 -4.59
N SER A 151 -10.10 1.75 -4.21
CA SER A 151 -10.12 2.88 -5.16
C SER A 151 -8.82 2.94 -5.96
N TRP A 152 -7.67 2.80 -5.31
CA TRP A 152 -6.37 2.76 -5.98
C TRP A 152 -6.23 1.50 -6.85
N LEU A 153 -6.56 0.33 -6.31
CA LEU A 153 -6.48 -0.94 -7.03
C LEU A 153 -7.32 -0.95 -8.30
N SER A 154 -8.48 -0.28 -8.32
CA SER A 154 -9.33 -0.22 -9.52
C SER A 154 -8.61 0.36 -10.76
N HIS A 155 -7.57 1.17 -10.56
CA HIS A 155 -6.77 1.80 -11.61
C HIS A 155 -5.31 1.32 -11.67
N HIS A 156 -4.86 0.51 -10.70
CA HIS A 156 -3.44 0.15 -10.52
C HIS A 156 -3.20 -1.34 -10.26
N LYS A 157 -4.06 -2.20 -10.81
CA LYS A 157 -3.88 -3.66 -10.70
C LYS A 157 -2.53 -4.13 -11.24
N ASP A 158 -2.04 -3.53 -12.32
CA ASP A 158 -0.73 -3.86 -12.91
C ASP A 158 0.42 -3.58 -11.94
N VAL A 159 0.35 -2.46 -11.20
CA VAL A 159 1.35 -2.06 -10.20
C VAL A 159 1.32 -3.03 -9.03
N ALA A 160 0.13 -3.37 -8.54
CA ALA A 160 -0.04 -4.35 -7.47
C ALA A 160 0.49 -5.74 -7.87
N SER A 161 0.22 -6.20 -9.09
CA SER A 161 0.72 -7.49 -9.61
C SER A 161 2.24 -7.50 -9.74
N ARG A 162 2.85 -6.40 -10.20
CA ARG A 162 4.31 -6.26 -10.26
C ARG A 162 4.94 -6.21 -8.87
N PHE A 163 4.28 -5.58 -7.91
CA PHE A 163 4.73 -5.54 -6.51
C PHE A 163 4.71 -6.94 -5.89
N THR A 164 3.61 -7.68 -6.01
CA THR A 164 3.53 -9.04 -5.47
C THR A 164 4.49 -10.00 -6.17
N ALA A 165 4.70 -9.86 -7.49
CA ALA A 165 5.71 -10.65 -8.19
C ALA A 165 7.14 -10.41 -7.65
N ALA A 166 7.50 -9.15 -7.35
CA ALA A 166 8.79 -8.81 -6.77
C ALA A 166 8.97 -9.40 -5.36
N LEU A 167 7.91 -9.46 -4.55
CA LEU A 167 7.94 -10.11 -3.24
C LEU A 167 8.10 -11.62 -3.37
N ASN A 168 7.40 -12.26 -4.30
CA ASN A 168 7.55 -13.69 -4.53
C ASN A 168 9.00 -14.08 -4.91
N GLU A 169 9.69 -13.26 -5.71
CA GLU A 169 11.11 -13.45 -6.01
C GLU A 169 12.00 -13.22 -4.78
N ALA A 170 11.65 -12.28 -3.90
CA ALA A 170 12.34 -12.06 -2.63
C ALA A 170 12.18 -13.24 -1.67
N ASP A 171 10.98 -13.81 -1.57
CA ASP A 171 10.69 -14.96 -0.71
C ASP A 171 11.46 -16.20 -1.17
N GLN A 172 11.46 -16.46 -2.48
CA GLN A 172 12.26 -17.53 -3.09
C GLN A 172 13.76 -17.32 -2.82
N TYR A 173 14.25 -16.08 -2.94
CA TYR A 173 15.63 -15.77 -2.64
C TYR A 173 15.97 -16.00 -1.17
N MET A 174 15.14 -15.54 -0.24
CA MET A 174 15.36 -15.71 1.19
C MET A 174 15.36 -17.19 1.60
N ALA A 175 14.43 -17.98 1.05
CA ALA A 175 14.38 -19.42 1.26
C ALA A 175 15.65 -20.13 0.74
N ALA A 176 16.18 -19.72 -0.41
CA ALA A 176 17.42 -20.27 -0.96
C ALA A 176 18.70 -19.78 -0.26
N HIS A 177 18.63 -18.69 0.52
CA HIS A 177 19.78 -18.05 1.15
C HIS A 177 19.53 -17.74 2.65
N PRO A 178 19.49 -18.75 3.53
CA PRO A 178 19.07 -18.62 4.94
C PRO A 178 19.96 -17.72 5.83
N GLY A 179 21.04 -17.12 5.31
CA GLY A 179 21.86 -16.14 6.01
C GLY A 179 21.71 -14.69 5.53
N CYS A 180 20.95 -14.44 4.45
CA CYS A 180 20.95 -13.16 3.74
C CYS A 180 20.48 -11.98 4.60
N LEU A 181 19.58 -12.22 5.56
CA LEU A 181 19.04 -11.18 6.44
C LEU A 181 20.11 -10.48 7.29
N SER A 182 21.18 -11.20 7.67
CA SER A 182 22.30 -10.64 8.44
C SER A 182 22.99 -9.48 7.73
N SER A 183 22.94 -9.46 6.39
CA SER A 183 23.49 -8.39 5.55
C SER A 183 22.44 -7.39 5.07
N ILE A 184 21.17 -7.78 5.00
CA ILE A 184 20.08 -6.95 4.48
C ILE A 184 19.52 -6.05 5.57
N LEU A 185 19.09 -6.61 6.71
CA LEU A 185 18.33 -5.87 7.72
C LEU A 185 19.10 -4.67 8.33
N PRO A 186 20.41 -4.75 8.64
CA PRO A 186 21.13 -3.61 9.21
C PRO A 186 21.22 -2.39 8.29
N LYS A 187 21.02 -2.56 6.96
CA LYS A 187 21.07 -1.45 5.99
C LYS A 187 19.82 -0.58 6.02
N TYR A 188 18.69 -1.16 6.43
CA TYR A 188 17.37 -0.53 6.33
C TYR A 188 16.68 -0.37 7.68
N THR A 189 17.21 -1.01 8.72
CA THR A 189 16.63 -1.03 10.06
C THR A 189 17.73 -0.78 11.10
N LYS A 190 17.32 -0.69 12.37
CA LYS A 190 18.25 -0.63 13.51
C LYS A 190 18.63 -2.02 14.05
N VAL A 191 18.22 -3.09 13.39
CA VAL A 191 18.52 -4.48 13.80
C VAL A 191 19.99 -4.78 13.48
N SER A 192 20.74 -5.28 14.46
CA SER A 192 22.14 -5.66 14.26
C SER A 192 22.26 -6.93 13.40
N ALA A 193 23.39 -7.13 12.71
CA ALA A 193 23.62 -8.34 11.91
C ALA A 193 23.49 -9.63 12.75
N GLN A 194 23.98 -9.58 13.99
CA GLN A 194 23.87 -10.70 14.93
C GLN A 194 22.42 -11.03 15.30
N LEU A 195 21.58 -10.00 15.50
CA LEU A 195 20.15 -10.21 15.79
C LEU A 195 19.41 -10.67 14.53
N ALA A 196 19.72 -10.08 13.37
CA ALA A 196 19.15 -10.44 12.08
C ALA A 196 19.41 -11.91 11.71
N GLY A 197 20.60 -12.45 11.99
CA GLY A 197 20.91 -13.87 11.77
C GLY A 197 20.19 -14.85 12.69
N ARG A 198 19.39 -14.36 13.64
CA ARG A 198 18.56 -15.17 14.56
C ARG A 198 17.07 -14.99 14.31
N VAL A 199 16.70 -14.25 13.27
CA VAL A 199 15.29 -14.07 12.88
C VAL A 199 14.80 -15.38 12.27
N THR A 200 13.72 -15.92 12.84
CA THR A 200 12.94 -16.99 12.20
C THR A 200 11.98 -16.33 11.22
N LEU A 201 12.05 -16.72 9.95
CA LEU A 201 11.12 -16.26 8.92
C LEU A 201 9.80 -17.03 9.00
N PRO A 202 8.68 -16.38 8.67
CA PRO A 202 7.43 -17.09 8.39
C PRO A 202 7.47 -17.78 7.03
N ASP A 203 6.47 -18.62 6.78
CA ASP A 203 6.09 -19.00 5.42
C ASP A 203 5.31 -17.83 4.78
N PHE A 204 5.88 -17.30 3.71
CA PHE A 204 5.26 -16.24 2.94
C PHE A 204 4.26 -16.82 1.94
N ALA A 205 3.05 -16.26 1.93
CA ALA A 205 1.95 -16.65 1.06
C ALA A 205 1.80 -15.65 -0.10
N THR A 206 1.98 -16.15 -1.32
CA THR A 206 1.95 -15.31 -2.52
C THR A 206 0.54 -14.95 -3.02
N THR A 207 -0.48 -15.59 -2.45
CA THR A 207 -1.90 -15.37 -2.74
C THR A 207 -2.73 -15.59 -1.48
N MET A 208 -3.94 -15.01 -1.43
CA MET A 208 -4.92 -15.28 -0.37
C MET A 208 -6.21 -15.86 -0.95
N THR A 209 -6.80 -16.78 -0.21
CA THR A 209 -8.06 -17.46 -0.53
C THR A 209 -9.11 -17.20 0.53
N PRO A 210 -10.41 -17.47 0.26
CA PRO A 210 -11.43 -17.38 1.29
C PRO A 210 -11.16 -18.25 2.52
N ALA A 211 -10.50 -19.40 2.34
CA ALA A 211 -10.18 -20.32 3.42
C ALA A 211 -9.16 -19.73 4.40
N ASP A 212 -8.31 -18.82 3.95
CA ASP A 212 -7.31 -18.15 4.80
C ASP A 212 -7.95 -17.09 5.71
N VAL A 213 -9.13 -16.56 5.34
CA VAL A 213 -9.81 -15.46 6.05
C VAL A 213 -11.02 -15.93 6.85
N GLN A 214 -11.70 -17.00 6.39
CA GLN A 214 -12.93 -17.49 6.99
C GLN A 214 -12.79 -17.80 8.50
N PRO A 215 -11.72 -18.46 8.99
CA PRO A 215 -11.55 -18.75 10.41
C PRO A 215 -11.39 -17.47 11.25
N TRP A 216 -10.61 -16.51 10.76
CA TRP A 216 -10.43 -15.21 11.40
C TRP A 216 -11.73 -14.44 11.52
N SER A 217 -12.54 -14.44 10.45
CA SER A 217 -13.82 -13.77 10.50
C SER A 217 -14.82 -14.44 11.44
N GLN A 218 -14.78 -15.77 11.57
CA GLN A 218 -15.62 -16.50 12.52
C GLN A 218 -15.21 -16.19 13.96
N ALA A 219 -13.91 -16.24 14.26
CA ALA A 219 -13.38 -15.89 15.57
C ALA A 219 -13.72 -14.44 15.93
N ALA A 220 -13.56 -13.49 15.00
CA ALA A 220 -13.90 -12.08 15.23
C ALA A 220 -15.37 -11.89 15.63
N ALA A 221 -16.30 -12.59 14.98
CA ALA A 221 -17.72 -12.54 15.34
C ALA A 221 -17.99 -13.24 16.69
N GLN A 222 -17.41 -14.42 16.92
CA GLN A 222 -17.55 -15.20 18.15
C GLN A 222 -17.10 -14.41 19.38
N PHE A 223 -15.97 -13.72 19.27
CA PHE A 223 -15.39 -12.90 20.35
C PHE A 223 -15.91 -11.45 20.35
N LYS A 224 -16.93 -11.13 19.53
CA LYS A 224 -17.59 -9.81 19.46
C LYS A 224 -16.64 -8.67 19.11
N VAL A 225 -15.59 -8.97 18.34
CA VAL A 225 -14.76 -7.97 17.65
C VAL A 225 -15.53 -7.36 16.47
N THR A 226 -16.43 -8.15 15.86
CA THR A 226 -17.40 -7.72 14.85
C THR A 226 -18.81 -8.18 15.25
N ASP A 227 -19.84 -7.49 14.75
CA ASP A 227 -21.25 -7.82 15.05
C ASP A 227 -21.71 -9.13 14.37
N SER A 228 -21.10 -9.48 13.25
CA SER A 228 -21.37 -10.69 12.48
C SER A 228 -20.11 -11.20 11.79
N VAL A 229 -20.19 -12.41 11.22
CA VAL A 229 -19.16 -12.92 10.32
C VAL A 229 -19.12 -12.02 9.07
N VAL A 230 -17.94 -11.51 8.76
CA VAL A 230 -17.64 -10.72 7.56
C VAL A 230 -17.33 -11.68 6.41
N PRO A 231 -18.00 -11.57 5.24
CA PRO A 231 -17.74 -12.46 4.12
C PRO A 231 -16.28 -12.34 3.62
N PRO A 232 -15.51 -13.44 3.48
CA PRO A 232 -14.12 -13.38 3.00
C PRO A 232 -13.94 -12.66 1.67
N ALA A 233 -14.91 -12.80 0.75
CA ALA A 233 -14.90 -12.12 -0.55
C ALA A 233 -14.95 -10.58 -0.47
N SER A 234 -15.32 -10.02 0.69
CA SER A 234 -15.25 -8.57 0.93
C SER A 234 -13.88 -8.11 1.45
N ILE A 235 -13.00 -9.04 1.84
CA ILE A 235 -11.69 -8.81 2.44
C ILE A 235 -10.55 -9.11 1.46
N ILE A 236 -10.72 -10.08 0.56
CA ILE A 236 -9.67 -10.48 -0.40
C ILE A 236 -10.01 -10.03 -1.82
N THR A 237 -8.99 -9.82 -2.63
CA THR A 237 -9.17 -9.58 -4.07
C THR A 237 -8.15 -10.34 -4.91
N SER A 238 -8.56 -10.78 -6.10
CA SER A 238 -7.64 -11.37 -7.09
C SER A 238 -7.04 -10.26 -7.95
N LEU A 239 -5.73 -10.34 -8.17
CA LEU A 239 -5.00 -9.49 -9.11
C LEU A 239 -4.91 -10.08 -10.53
N LYS A 240 -5.39 -11.32 -10.72
CA LYS A 240 -5.59 -11.95 -12.04
C LYS A 240 -6.93 -11.54 -12.64
#